data_AF-A0A377GI82-F1
#
_entry.id   AF-A0A377GI82-F1
#
_cell.length_a   1.000
_cell.length_b   1.000
_cell.length_c   1.000
_cell.angle_alpha   90.00
_cell.angle_beta   90.00
_cell.angle_gamma   90.00
#
_symmetry.space_group_name_H-M   'P 1'
#
loop_
_entity.id
_entity.type
_entity.pdbx_description
1 polymer ?
#
loop_
_entity_poly.entity_id
_entity_poly.type
_entity_poly.pdbx_seq_one_letter_code
_entity_poly.pdbx_strand_id
1 'polypeptide(L)'
;MKKHPWFHILYSFRHLIAISCTIVGFFIIQYVALLLYIKPYQPLNILKLCQMLWHSNNLFLQMILIFNIFIKPLFVYFLVIFLFYYFKNKHL
;
A
#
# COMPACT_ATOMS: atom_id res chain seq x y z
N MET A 1 -10.59 30.23 4.28
CA MET A 1 -10.75 29.53 5.58
C MET A 1 -9.47 29.70 6.40
N LYS A 2 -9.56 30.16 7.66
CA LYS A 2 -8.38 30.31 8.55
C LYS A 2 -7.60 28.99 8.60
N LYS A 3 -6.31 29.02 8.29
CA LYS A 3 -5.42 27.85 8.40
C LYS A 3 -5.41 27.41 9.85
N HIS A 4 -6.09 26.30 10.15
CA HIS A 4 -6.00 25.74 11.50
C HIS A 4 -4.55 25.30 11.73
N PRO A 5 -3.92 25.67 12.86
CA PRO A 5 -2.53 25.35 13.13
C PRO A 5 -2.25 23.83 13.09
N TRP A 6 -3.30 23.03 13.30
CA TRP A 6 -3.29 21.59 13.24
C TRP A 6 -2.94 21.04 11.85
N PHE A 7 -3.36 21.70 10.76
CA PHE A 7 -3.04 21.26 9.40
C PHE A 7 -1.56 21.43 9.08
N HIS A 8 -0.92 22.47 9.61
CA HIS A 8 0.52 22.68 9.43
C HIS A 8 1.34 21.58 10.11
N ILE A 9 0.96 21.20 11.34
CA ILE A 9 1.60 20.10 12.07
C ILE A 9 1.41 18.79 11.28
N LEU A 10 0.18 18.49 10.88
CA LEU A 10 -0.17 17.27 10.16
C LEU A 10 0.53 17.17 8.79
N TYR A 11 0.67 18.29 8.08
CA TYR A 11 1.41 18.36 6.82
C TYR A 11 2.93 18.15 6.98
N SER A 12 3.52 18.56 8.11
CA SER A 12 4.92 18.25 8.43
C SER A 12 5.15 16.75 8.60
N PHE A 13 4.16 16.05 9.18
CA PHE A 13 4.19 14.59 9.36
C PHE A 13 3.66 13.80 8.15
N ARG A 14 3.38 14.43 7.00
CA ARG A 14 2.74 13.76 5.84
C ARG A 14 3.46 12.50 5.36
N HIS A 15 4.80 12.49 5.39
CA HIS A 15 5.59 11.35 4.94
C HIS A 15 5.51 10.19 5.94
N LEU A 16 5.52 10.49 7.24
CA LEU A 16 5.28 9.51 8.29
C LEU A 16 3.88 8.90 8.15
N ILE A 17 2.85 9.73 7.94
CA ILE A 17 1.47 9.28 7.70
C ILE A 17 1.39 8.40 6.45
N ALA A 18 2.01 8.83 5.35
CA ALA A 18 2.04 8.06 4.11
C ALA A 18 2.74 6.71 4.27
N ILE A 19 3.86 6.65 5.00
CA ILE A 19 4.56 5.39 5.31
C ILE A 19 3.66 4.48 6.15
N SER A 20 3.03 5.00 7.21
CA SER A 20 2.10 4.24 8.05
C SER A 20 0.93 3.66 7.25
N CYS A 21 0.29 4.48 6.39
CA CYS A 21 -0.77 4.03 5.50
C CYS A 21 -0.28 2.98 4.50
N THR A 22 0.94 3.10 4.01
CA THR A 22 1.53 2.14 3.07
C THR A 22 1.76 0.78 3.74
N ILE A 23 2.27 0.78 4.97
CA ILE A 23 2.49 -0.45 5.76
C ILE A 23 1.14 -1.14 6.04
N VAL A 24 0.15 -0.39 6.53
CA VAL A 24 -1.20 -0.95 6.79
C VAL A 24 -1.84 -1.45 5.49
N GLY A 25 -1.75 -0.66 4.41
CA GLY A 25 -2.26 -1.02 3.10
C GLY A 25 -1.61 -2.30 2.56
N PHE A 26 -0.31 -2.46 2.73
CA PHE A 26 0.43 -3.66 2.33
C PHE A 26 -0.14 -4.92 3.00
N PHE A 27 -0.36 -4.90 4.32
CA PHE A 27 -0.93 -6.05 5.03
C PHE A 27 -2.36 -6.37 4.57
N ILE A 28 -3.20 -5.36 4.32
CA ILE A 28 -4.56 -5.56 3.82
C ILE A 28 -4.54 -6.16 2.41
N ILE A 29 -3.75 -5.58 1.50
CA ILE A 29 -3.60 -6.07 0.13
C ILE A 29 -3.14 -7.51 0.11
N GLN A 30 -2.19 -7.86 0.99
CA GLN A 30 -1.68 -9.22 1.12
C GLN A 30 -2.77 -10.19 1.59
N TYR A 31 -3.52 -9.83 2.64
CA TYR A 31 -4.60 -10.67 3.17
C TYR A 31 -5.66 -10.94 2.09
N VAL A 32 -6.06 -9.91 1.35
CA VAL A 32 -7.00 -10.03 0.24
C VAL A 32 -6.43 -10.87 -0.91
N ALA A 33 -5.15 -10.71 -1.24
CA ALA A 33 -4.50 -11.51 -2.28
C ALA A 33 -4.44 -13.01 -1.91
N LEU A 34 -4.14 -13.34 -0.66
CA LEU A 34 -4.16 -14.71 -0.16
C LEU A 34 -5.55 -15.33 -0.28
N LEU A 35 -6.60 -14.61 0.12
CA LEU A 35 -7.99 -15.06 0.02
C LEU A 35 -8.43 -15.33 -1.42
N LEU A 36 -7.97 -14.51 -2.37
CA LEU A 36 -8.39 -14.60 -3.77
C LEU A 36 -7.62 -15.68 -4.56
N TYR A 37 -6.31 -15.81 -4.33
CA TYR A 37 -5.43 -16.57 -5.22
C TYR A 37 -4.97 -17.92 -4.65
N ILE A 38 -5.08 -18.17 -3.35
CA ILE A 38 -4.60 -19.42 -2.74
C ILE A 38 -5.75 -20.19 -2.09
N LYS A 39 -6.04 -21.36 -2.66
CA LYS A 39 -6.92 -22.38 -2.08
C LYS A 39 -6.15 -23.70 -1.94
N PRO A 40 -6.23 -24.40 -0.79
CA PRO A 40 -6.91 -24.03 0.46
C PRO A 40 -6.19 -22.91 1.21
N TYR A 41 -6.94 -22.11 1.98
CA TYR A 41 -6.40 -20.98 2.72
C TYR A 41 -5.40 -21.47 3.77
N GLN A 42 -4.12 -21.16 3.56
CA GLN A 42 -3.06 -21.39 4.54
C GLN A 42 -2.45 -20.05 4.92
N PRO A 43 -2.21 -19.78 6.22
CA PRO A 43 -1.45 -18.62 6.67
C PRO A 43 0.01 -18.79 6.25
N LEU A 44 0.30 -18.44 5.00
CA LEU A 44 1.64 -18.47 4.43
C LEU A 44 2.37 -17.17 4.79
N ASN A 45 3.57 -17.32 5.34
CA ASN A 45 4.49 -16.21 5.54
C ASN A 45 4.84 -15.56 4.19
N ILE A 46 5.03 -14.24 4.14
CA ILE A 46 5.27 -13.44 2.91
C ILE A 46 6.38 -14.04 2.07
N LEU A 47 7.49 -14.41 2.71
CA LEU A 47 8.64 -15.02 2.05
C LEU A 47 8.28 -16.35 1.37
N LYS A 48 7.52 -17.21 2.06
CA LYS A 48 7.05 -18.48 1.50
C LYS A 48 6.04 -18.25 0.37
N LEU A 49 5.16 -17.27 0.51
CA LEU A 49 4.19 -16.88 -0.52
C LEU A 49 4.91 -16.43 -1.81
N CYS A 50 5.89 -15.53 -1.67
CA CYS A 50 6.72 -15.05 -2.77
C CYS A 50 7.46 -16.21 -3.43
N GLN A 51 8.13 -17.06 -2.65
CA GLN A 51 8.84 -18.23 -3.18
C GLN A 51 7.91 -19.16 -3.95
N MET A 52 6.74 -19.47 -3.39
CA MET A 52 5.78 -20.41 -3.98
C MET A 52 5.18 -19.86 -5.27
N LEU A 53 4.81 -18.57 -5.30
CA LEU A 53 4.27 -17.93 -6.51
C LEU A 53 5.36 -17.71 -7.56
N TRP A 54 6.60 -17.39 -7.15
CA TRP A 54 7.74 -17.25 -8.05
C TRP A 54 8.14 -18.58 -8.69
N HIS A 55 8.09 -19.69 -7.95
CA HIS A 55 8.36 -21.03 -8.49
C HIS A 55 7.17 -21.69 -9.20
N SER A 56 5.99 -21.08 -9.21
CA SER A 56 4.81 -21.65 -9.88
C SER A 56 4.91 -21.71 -11.41
N ASN A 57 5.97 -21.15 -12.01
CA ASN A 57 6.17 -20.97 -13.47
C ASN A 57 5.00 -20.29 -14.20
N ASN A 58 4.03 -19.73 -13.48
CA ASN A 58 2.89 -19.04 -14.03
C ASN A 58 3.15 -17.53 -14.01
N LEU A 59 3.45 -16.98 -15.19
CA LEU A 59 3.71 -15.55 -15.39
C LEU A 59 2.59 -14.67 -14.86
N PHE A 60 1.32 -15.11 -14.94
CA PHE A 60 0.17 -14.36 -14.43
C PHE A 60 0.24 -14.18 -12.92
N LEU A 61 0.54 -15.27 -12.18
CA LEU A 61 0.67 -15.24 -10.73
C LEU A 61 1.88 -14.42 -10.27
N GLN A 62 2.99 -14.49 -11.00
CA GLN A 62 4.18 -13.68 -10.74
C GLN A 62 3.90 -12.18 -10.96
N MET A 63 3.19 -11.81 -12.03
CA MET A 63 2.79 -10.41 -12.22
C MET A 63 1.86 -9.93 -11.11
N ILE A 64 0.84 -10.72 -10.73
CA ILE A 64 -0.07 -10.37 -9.63
C ILE A 64 0.71 -10.12 -8.34
N LEU A 65 1.70 -10.96 -8.05
CA LEU A 65 2.58 -10.78 -6.89
C LEU A 65 3.31 -9.44 -6.95
N ILE A 66 3.97 -9.12 -8.07
CA ILE A 66 4.70 -7.86 -8.25
C ILE A 66 3.76 -6.66 -8.09
N PHE A 67 2.58 -6.70 -8.72
CA PHE A 67 1.60 -5.62 -8.62
C PHE A 67 1.08 -5.44 -7.19
N ASN A 68 0.82 -6.53 -6.47
CA ASN A 68 0.32 -6.46 -5.10
C ASN A 68 1.39 -6.03 -4.08
N ILE A 69 2.65 -6.41 -4.27
CA ILE A 69 3.74 -6.12 -3.33
C ILE A 69 4.39 -4.76 -3.59
N PHE A 70 4.52 -4.33 -4.84
CA PHE A 70 5.23 -3.10 -5.18
C PHE A 70 4.29 -2.00 -5.64
N ILE A 71 3.50 -2.27 -6.69
CA ILE A 71 2.72 -1.21 -7.36
C ILE A 71 1.63 -0.68 -6.42
N LYS A 72 0.86 -1.54 -5.76
CA LYS A 72 -0.25 -1.10 -4.90
C LYS A 72 0.22 -0.33 -3.65
N PRO A 73 1.26 -0.77 -2.90
CA PRO A 73 1.75 0.01 -1.77
C PRO A 73 2.35 1.35 -2.20
N LEU A 74 3.12 1.38 -3.30
CA LEU A 74 3.60 2.64 -3.87
C LEU A 74 2.44 3.58 -4.24
N PHE A 75 1.38 3.03 -4.85
CA PHE A 75 0.18 3.81 -5.16
C PHE A 75 -0.45 4.42 -3.91
N VAL A 76 -0.58 3.65 -2.82
CA VAL A 76 -1.09 4.16 -1.53
C VAL A 76 -0.22 5.30 -1.00
N TYR A 77 1.11 5.13 -1.02
CA TYR A 77 2.04 6.18 -0.59
C TYR A 77 1.85 7.47 -1.38
N PHE A 78 1.90 7.39 -2.72
CA PHE A 78 1.77 8.55 -3.59
C PHE A 78 0.39 9.19 -3.49
N LEU A 79 -0.68 8.40 -3.33
CA LEU A 79 -2.04 8.91 -3.18
C LEU A 79 -2.18 9.74 -1.90
N VAL A 80 -1.66 9.26 -0.77
CA VAL A 80 -1.69 10.01 0.50
C VAL A 80 -0.91 11.31 0.36
N ILE A 81 0.30 11.27 -0.20
CA ILE A 81 1.11 12.48 -0.43
C ILE A 81 0.40 13.45 -1.38
N PHE A 82 -0.20 12.95 -2.46
CA PHE A 82 -0.94 13.76 -3.42
C PHE A 82 -2.14 14.44 -2.75
N LEU A 83 -2.89 13.75 -1.90
CA LEU A 83 -3.98 14.34 -1.12
C LEU A 83 -3.47 15.49 -0.24
N PHE A 84 -2.34 15.29 0.45
CA PHE A 84 -1.72 16.36 1.25
C PHE A 84 -1.34 17.59 0.42
N TYR A 85 -0.76 17.38 -0.77
CA TYR A 85 -0.46 18.48 -1.69
C TYR A 85 -1.72 19.16 -2.21
N TYR A 86 -2.73 18.38 -2.61
CA TYR A 86 -4.01 18.89 -3.09
C TYR A 86 -4.71 19.76 -2.06
N PHE A 87 -4.82 19.28 -0.81
CA PHE A 87 -5.41 20.05 0.27
C PHE A 87 -4.59 21.30 0.61
N LYS A 88 -3.26 21.22 0.56
CA LYS A 88 -2.41 22.40 0.75
C LYS A 88 -2.64 23.46 -0.34
N ASN A 89 -2.74 23.06 -1.61
CA ASN A 89 -2.96 23.96 -2.74
C ASN A 89 -4.38 24.54 -2.79
N LYS A 90 -5.39 23.77 -2.38
CA LYS A 90 -6.78 24.24 -2.34
C LYS A 90 -7.10 25.13 -1.14
N HIS A 91 -6.22 25.16 -0.13
CA HIS A 91 -6.28 26.03 1.05
C HIS A 91 -5.37 27.27 0.95
N LEU A 92 -5.00 27.68 -0.27
CA LEU A 92 -4.49 29.00 -0.61
C LEU A 92 -5.65 29.91 -1.03
#